data_AF-A0A316FKJ6-F1
#
_entry.id   AF-A0A316FKJ6-F1
#
_cell.length_a   1.000
_cell.length_b   1.000
_cell.length_c   1.000
_cell.angle_alpha   90.00
_cell.angle_beta   90.00
_cell.angle_gamma   90.00
#
_symmetry.space_group_name_H-M   'P 1'
#
loop_
_entity.id
_entity.type
_entity.pdbx_description
1 polymer ?
#
loop_
_entity_poly.entity_id
_entity_poly.type
_entity_poly.pdbx_seq_one_letter_code
_entity_poly.pdbx_strand_id
1 'polypeptide(L)'
;MKLARGMLAGILVTTLGAGLAACGPIGVPESRLVEPGGAYESGLDDMVRFNVPAGGGRGDIRVSFGVEPLPADRPAPPGIITVGDMVTVDLRGDVTRARIAIDYAELPAGVRPEMLNVFAWSADLGGWVPLTASVTDAVDRTVAGDTALFDSFVLGTWRLGTDAAGDSITTDNGVVLPVKAGTDRTFWAYARAAAAASLADAVEHLSGPPEELVCEPRAANTTVQVASTPAGRFDACVLAGTGSQQIRVRNRLPFPMLLQLPADGRVRPLIDTQTTADSPDALDGIRDTLLTYLTGAVAVGGGQTVTLELQPGAAGPVRLTGRLDWSVVALDTGLRQLDLLLPNSQALRPRTAEALLLAHAEHGAAARDALAAGDLGDPAVQNLLRATGVTGADRSIADVFQFSSCVLDRTATAAGASQDVLVALRNAGPTVISFTTDCLNTIYEKYLPESSRSAKAVSDTLKGATGAIRNAVPKADRKRGTGQVTVTLTPR
;
A
#
# COMPACT_ATOMS: atom_id res chain seq x y z
N MET A 1 29.32 -14.07 -44.29
CA MET A 1 30.58 -14.64 -44.88
C MET A 1 31.74 -14.08 -44.06
N LYS A 2 32.68 -14.77 -43.41
CA LYS A 2 33.08 -16.17 -43.15
C LYS A 2 33.88 -16.08 -41.81
N LEU A 3 33.53 -16.79 -40.73
CA LEU A 3 34.14 -18.04 -40.22
C LEU A 3 35.68 -18.19 -40.32
N ALA A 4 36.33 -18.25 -39.15
CA ALA A 4 37.44 -19.15 -38.74
C ALA A 4 37.66 -18.91 -37.22
N ARG A 5 37.54 -19.82 -36.24
CA ARG A 5 37.69 -21.28 -36.06
C ARG A 5 39.12 -21.82 -36.20
N GLY A 6 39.64 -22.29 -35.05
CA GLY A 6 40.75 -23.25 -34.90
C GLY A 6 42.08 -22.59 -34.49
N MET A 7 42.91 -23.12 -33.60
CA MET A 7 42.97 -24.43 -32.93
C MET A 7 44.19 -24.33 -31.98
N LEU A 8 44.08 -24.79 -30.73
CA LEU A 8 45.13 -25.56 -30.03
C LEU A 8 44.65 -25.89 -28.61
N ALA A 9 43.98 -27.04 -28.51
CA ALA A 9 44.00 -27.85 -27.31
C ALA A 9 45.37 -28.53 -27.21
N GLY A 10 45.89 -28.62 -25.98
CA GLY A 10 46.99 -29.52 -25.65
C GLY A 10 48.10 -28.87 -24.85
N ILE A 11 47.95 -28.81 -23.53
CA ILE A 11 48.81 -29.52 -22.58
C ILE A 11 48.07 -29.47 -21.23
N LEU A 12 47.56 -30.64 -20.86
CA LEU A 12 47.06 -30.93 -19.51
C LEU A 12 48.18 -31.69 -18.79
N VAL A 13 48.32 -31.40 -17.50
CA VAL A 13 48.84 -32.26 -16.42
C VAL A 13 50.28 -32.03 -15.92
N THR A 14 50.29 -31.67 -14.63
CA THR A 14 51.32 -31.84 -13.58
C THR A 14 52.54 -30.93 -13.55
N THR A 15 52.42 -29.85 -12.78
CA THR A 15 53.15 -29.74 -11.51
C THR A 15 52.29 -28.98 -10.48
N LEU A 16 51.66 -29.77 -9.60
CA LEU A 16 51.19 -29.34 -8.28
C LEU A 16 52.41 -28.94 -7.43
N GLY A 17 52.24 -27.90 -6.62
CA GLY A 17 53.07 -27.67 -5.43
C GLY A 17 53.59 -26.24 -5.34
N ALA A 18 53.00 -25.48 -4.42
CA ALA A 18 53.46 -24.17 -3.96
C ALA A 18 53.34 -23.00 -4.95
N GLY A 19 52.17 -22.36 -5.01
CA GLY A 19 52.03 -21.11 -5.78
C GLY A 19 50.67 -20.41 -5.80
N LEU A 20 49.72 -20.78 -4.94
CA LEU A 20 48.45 -20.06 -4.77
C LEU A 20 48.18 -19.83 -3.28
N ALA A 21 48.88 -18.86 -2.71
CA ALA A 21 48.52 -18.22 -1.45
C ALA A 21 48.43 -16.71 -1.71
N ALA A 22 47.45 -16.34 -2.54
CA ALA A 22 47.03 -14.96 -2.78
C ALA A 22 45.59 -14.95 -3.30
N CYS A 23 44.68 -15.60 -2.57
CA CYS A 23 43.26 -15.34 -2.61
C CYS A 23 42.86 -15.06 -1.16
N GLY A 24 42.20 -13.93 -0.90
CA GLY A 24 41.71 -13.58 0.42
C GLY A 24 40.80 -14.68 0.98
N PRO A 25 40.61 -14.73 2.32
CA PRO A 25 39.81 -15.78 2.92
C PRO A 25 38.38 -15.66 2.36
N ILE A 26 37.94 -16.67 1.61
CA ILE A 26 36.53 -16.95 1.44
C ILE A 26 36.07 -17.39 2.84
N GLY A 27 35.50 -16.46 3.60
CA GLY A 27 35.04 -16.70 4.96
C GLY A 27 34.04 -17.86 4.96
N VAL A 28 34.31 -18.87 5.79
CA VAL A 28 33.32 -19.90 6.10
C VAL A 28 32.28 -19.23 7.01
N PRO A 29 30.96 -19.34 6.73
CA PRO A 29 29.93 -18.84 7.64
C PRO A 29 30.15 -19.39 9.06
N GLU A 30 30.60 -18.56 10.00
CA GLU A 30 30.70 -18.94 11.41
C GLU A 30 29.31 -18.91 12.03
N SER A 31 28.77 -20.10 12.35
CA SER A 31 27.51 -20.22 13.08
C SER A 31 27.76 -20.20 14.59
N ARG A 32 27.08 -19.34 15.36
CA ARG A 32 27.21 -19.30 16.84
C ARG A 32 25.88 -19.57 17.53
N LEU A 33 25.94 -20.23 18.68
CA LEU A 33 24.82 -20.37 19.61
C LEU A 33 24.49 -19.03 20.28
N VAL A 34 23.22 -18.63 20.25
CA VAL A 34 22.68 -17.39 20.84
C VAL A 34 21.52 -17.74 21.75
N GLU A 35 21.72 -17.69 23.06
CA GLU A 35 20.62 -18.00 23.99
C GLU A 35 19.60 -16.83 24.07
N PRO A 36 18.32 -17.09 24.39
CA PRO A 36 17.36 -16.03 24.66
C PRO A 36 17.83 -15.09 25.79
N GLY A 37 17.89 -13.79 25.50
CA GLY A 37 18.49 -12.79 26.39
C GLY A 37 19.99 -12.55 26.15
N GLY A 38 20.59 -13.24 25.18
CA GLY A 38 21.98 -13.11 24.77
C GLY A 38 22.14 -12.35 23.45
N ALA A 39 23.31 -11.73 23.30
CA ALA A 39 23.71 -11.05 22.07
C ALA A 39 24.76 -11.88 21.32
N TYR A 40 24.69 -11.84 19.99
CA TYR A 40 25.71 -12.34 19.09
C TYR A 40 26.25 -11.20 18.22
N GLU A 41 27.56 -11.01 18.27
CA GLU A 41 28.29 -10.20 17.32
C GLU A 41 28.95 -11.16 16.33
N SER A 42 28.61 -11.02 15.04
CA SER A 42 29.16 -11.86 13.98
C SER A 42 30.62 -11.47 13.75
N GLY A 43 31.54 -12.42 13.87
CA GLY A 43 32.98 -12.21 13.65
C GLY A 43 33.40 -12.24 12.18
N LEU A 44 32.45 -12.38 11.24
CA LEU A 44 32.78 -12.48 9.82
C LEU A 44 33.19 -11.16 9.16
N ASP A 45 32.88 -10.00 9.76
CA ASP A 45 33.36 -8.69 9.28
C ASP A 45 33.24 -7.53 10.32
N ASP A 46 32.93 -7.76 11.60
CA ASP A 46 32.62 -6.70 12.62
C ASP A 46 31.47 -5.73 12.23
N MET A 47 30.82 -5.95 11.09
CA MET A 47 29.82 -5.04 10.49
C MET A 47 28.38 -5.32 10.92
N VAL A 48 28.08 -6.50 11.48
CA VAL A 48 26.70 -6.91 11.82
C VAL A 48 26.62 -7.47 13.23
N ARG A 49 25.68 -6.94 14.01
CA ARG A 49 25.33 -7.44 15.36
C ARG A 49 23.89 -7.93 15.36
N PHE A 50 23.64 -9.03 16.07
CA PHE A 50 22.32 -9.62 16.19
C PHE A 50 22.04 -10.08 17.61
N ASN A 51 20.94 -9.62 18.18
CA ASN A 51 20.60 -9.87 19.57
C ASN A 51 19.20 -10.49 19.66
N VAL A 52 19.09 -11.62 20.37
CA VAL A 52 17.79 -12.23 20.68
C VAL A 52 17.40 -11.78 22.09
N PRO A 53 16.43 -10.86 22.25
CA PRO A 53 16.02 -10.41 23.57
C PRO A 53 15.43 -11.56 24.39
N ALA A 54 15.36 -11.37 25.72
CA ALA A 54 14.73 -12.35 26.60
C ALA A 54 13.27 -12.61 26.15
N GLY A 55 12.91 -13.88 25.96
CA GLY A 55 11.62 -14.27 25.39
C GLY A 55 11.44 -13.96 23.90
N GLY A 56 12.52 -13.64 23.18
CA GLY A 56 12.55 -13.50 21.72
C GLY A 56 12.78 -14.81 20.96
N GLY A 57 13.05 -15.91 21.66
CA GLY A 57 13.21 -17.24 21.08
C GLY A 57 13.27 -18.35 22.13
N ARG A 58 13.41 -19.60 21.68
CA ARG A 58 13.51 -20.80 22.52
C ARG A 58 14.50 -21.81 21.93
N GLY A 59 15.13 -22.57 22.82
CA GLY A 59 16.04 -23.66 22.45
C GLY A 59 17.40 -23.17 21.94
N ASP A 60 18.11 -24.08 21.27
CA ASP A 60 19.45 -23.83 20.74
C ASP A 60 19.38 -23.05 19.43
N ILE A 61 19.40 -21.73 19.53
CA ILE A 61 19.37 -20.84 18.37
C ILE A 61 20.78 -20.68 17.83
N ARG A 62 20.99 -21.01 16.56
CA ARG A 62 22.24 -20.75 15.84
C ARG A 62 22.01 -19.74 14.74
N VAL A 63 22.92 -18.78 14.64
CA VAL A 63 22.84 -17.71 13.65
C VAL A 63 24.15 -17.64 12.87
N SER A 64 24.06 -17.48 11.56
CA SER A 64 25.17 -17.17 10.65
C SER A 64 24.75 -16.09 9.67
N PHE A 65 25.72 -15.31 9.19
CA PHE A 65 25.50 -14.20 8.27
C PHE A 65 26.23 -14.41 6.95
N GLY A 66 25.65 -13.88 5.87
CA GLY A 66 26.33 -13.62 4.61
C GLY A 66 26.21 -12.15 4.23
N VAL A 67 27.16 -11.64 3.46
CA VAL A 67 27.12 -10.29 2.89
C VAL A 67 27.30 -10.43 1.38
N GLU A 68 26.35 -9.91 0.61
CA GLU A 68 26.35 -10.01 -0.83
C GLU A 68 25.63 -8.83 -1.50
N PRO A 69 25.97 -8.47 -2.74
CA PRO A 69 25.23 -7.46 -3.48
C PRO A 69 23.74 -7.81 -3.61
N LEU A 70 22.88 -6.80 -3.74
CA LEU A 70 21.44 -7.01 -3.97
C LEU A 70 21.20 -7.87 -5.21
N PRO A 71 20.55 -9.05 -5.07
CA PRO A 71 20.29 -9.92 -6.20
C PRO A 71 19.08 -9.41 -7.01
N ALA A 72 18.96 -9.89 -8.25
CA ALA A 72 17.94 -9.42 -9.19
C ALA A 72 16.49 -9.72 -8.74
N ASP A 73 16.30 -10.75 -7.93
CA ASP A 73 15.03 -11.15 -7.33
C ASP A 73 14.69 -10.39 -6.05
N ARG A 74 15.63 -9.61 -5.50
CA ARG A 74 15.45 -8.72 -4.34
C ARG A 74 16.00 -7.33 -4.62
N PRO A 75 15.51 -6.63 -5.66
CA PRO A 75 16.05 -5.33 -6.04
C PRO A 75 15.84 -4.30 -4.94
N ALA A 76 16.67 -3.24 -4.94
CA ALA A 76 16.42 -2.07 -4.12
C ALA A 76 15.00 -1.53 -4.37
N PRO A 77 14.23 -1.19 -3.33
CA PRO A 77 12.91 -0.60 -3.52
C PRO A 77 13.04 0.68 -4.34
N PRO A 78 12.28 0.86 -5.43
CA PRO A 78 12.18 2.15 -6.08
C PRO A 78 11.84 3.28 -5.07
N GLY A 79 12.38 4.49 -5.31
CA GLY A 79 12.29 5.60 -4.35
C GLY A 79 13.21 5.48 -3.12
N ILE A 80 13.84 4.33 -2.88
CA ILE A 80 14.86 4.12 -1.85
C ILE A 80 16.25 4.06 -2.48
N ILE A 81 17.23 4.64 -1.79
CA ILE A 81 18.65 4.49 -2.06
C ILE A 81 19.17 3.51 -1.02
N THR A 82 19.67 2.36 -1.46
CA THR A 82 20.34 1.40 -0.58
C THR A 82 21.79 1.82 -0.31
N VAL A 83 22.28 1.49 0.87
CA VAL A 83 23.62 1.82 1.36
C VAL A 83 24.30 0.52 1.77
N GLY A 84 25.43 0.23 1.13
CA GLY A 84 26.16 -1.03 1.33
C GLY A 84 25.47 -2.24 0.68
N ASP A 85 26.01 -3.42 1.01
CA ASP A 85 25.55 -4.71 0.52
C ASP A 85 24.39 -5.25 1.37
N MET A 86 23.68 -6.24 0.82
CA MET A 86 22.64 -6.97 1.54
C MET A 86 23.29 -7.93 2.54
N VAL A 87 22.71 -8.00 3.73
CA VAL A 87 23.06 -8.96 4.78
C VAL A 87 22.03 -10.09 4.78
N THR A 88 22.45 -11.32 4.54
CA THR A 88 21.62 -12.52 4.70
C THR A 88 21.81 -13.12 6.07
N VAL A 89 20.75 -13.75 6.60
CA VAL A 89 20.74 -14.42 7.89
C VAL A 89 20.26 -15.85 7.69
N ASP A 90 21.11 -16.82 8.03
CA ASP A 90 20.71 -18.22 8.19
C ASP A 90 20.53 -18.49 9.69
N LEU A 91 19.29 -18.82 10.06
CA LEU A 91 18.87 -19.02 11.44
C LEU A 91 18.35 -20.44 11.62
N ARG A 92 18.93 -21.16 12.60
CA ARG A 92 18.46 -22.48 13.03
C ARG A 92 17.98 -22.38 14.46
N GLY A 93 16.70 -22.64 14.70
CA GLY A 93 16.08 -22.55 16.02
C GLY A 93 14.77 -21.78 15.95
N ASP A 94 14.08 -21.67 17.08
CA ASP A 94 12.81 -20.96 17.18
C ASP A 94 13.07 -19.52 17.67
N VAL A 95 13.12 -18.59 16.73
CA VAL A 95 13.24 -17.15 17.01
C VAL A 95 12.00 -16.44 16.49
N THR A 96 11.40 -15.66 17.37
CA THR A 96 10.20 -14.87 17.09
C THR A 96 10.52 -13.38 17.03
N ARG A 97 11.58 -12.93 17.73
CA ARG A 97 12.03 -11.54 17.73
C ARG A 97 13.54 -11.46 17.89
N ALA A 98 14.15 -10.53 17.19
CA ALA A 98 15.54 -10.14 17.38
C ALA A 98 15.75 -8.65 17.11
N ARG A 99 16.97 -8.18 17.39
CA ARG A 99 17.46 -6.86 17.01
C ARG A 99 18.70 -7.04 16.15
N ILE A 100 18.69 -6.46 14.96
CA ILE A 100 19.85 -6.42 14.07
C ILE A 100 20.47 -5.02 14.12
N ALA A 101 21.79 -4.92 14.04
CA ALA A 101 22.53 -3.68 13.81
C ALA A 101 23.53 -3.88 12.68
N ILE A 102 23.61 -2.92 11.76
CA ILE A 102 24.46 -2.96 10.56
C ILE A 102 25.33 -1.69 10.51
N ASP A 103 26.63 -1.83 10.27
CA ASP A 103 27.57 -0.72 10.06
C ASP A 103 27.36 -0.07 8.68
N TYR A 104 27.28 1.27 8.62
CA TYR A 104 27.23 2.05 7.39
C TYR A 104 28.62 2.61 7.03
N ALA A 105 29.57 1.77 6.64
CA ALA A 105 30.98 2.18 6.51
C ALA A 105 31.23 3.46 5.67
N GLU A 106 30.48 3.68 4.58
CA GLU A 106 30.51 4.91 3.76
C GLU A 106 29.09 5.36 3.35
N LEU A 107 28.84 6.67 3.38
CA LEU A 107 27.54 7.27 3.01
C LEU A 107 27.59 7.94 1.63
N PRO A 108 26.56 7.77 0.79
CA PRO A 108 26.42 8.57 -0.44
C PRO A 108 26.38 10.06 -0.16
N ALA A 109 26.80 10.87 -1.14
CA ALA A 109 26.78 12.33 -1.02
C ALA A 109 25.36 12.84 -0.67
N GLY A 110 25.27 13.68 0.36
CA GLY A 110 24.01 14.25 0.83
C GLY A 110 23.19 13.35 1.77
N VAL A 111 23.59 12.08 1.97
CA VAL A 111 22.98 11.18 2.96
C VAL A 111 23.66 11.38 4.31
N ARG A 112 22.86 11.49 5.37
CA ARG A 112 23.34 11.59 6.76
C ARG A 112 22.98 10.32 7.53
N PRO A 113 23.75 9.92 8.57
CA PRO A 113 23.47 8.72 9.35
C PRO A 113 22.03 8.63 9.87
N GLU A 114 21.46 9.76 10.29
CA GLU A 114 20.11 9.81 10.88
C GLU A 114 19.00 9.57 9.84
N MET A 115 19.34 9.65 8.55
CA MET A 115 18.44 9.39 7.44
C MET A 115 18.34 7.90 7.09
N LEU A 116 19.22 7.07 7.64
CA LEU A 116 19.24 5.64 7.35
C LEU A 116 18.14 4.90 8.11
N ASN A 117 17.71 3.81 7.52
CA ASN A 117 16.84 2.81 8.13
C ASN A 117 17.30 1.41 7.75
N VAL A 118 17.04 0.44 8.63
CA VAL A 118 17.15 -0.97 8.29
C VAL A 118 15.87 -1.41 7.59
N PHE A 119 16.01 -2.13 6.50
CA PHE A 119 14.93 -2.82 5.80
C PHE A 119 15.14 -4.31 5.92
N ALA A 120 14.08 -5.07 6.16
CA ALA A 120 14.10 -6.52 6.21
C ALA A 120 13.27 -7.11 5.06
N TRP A 121 13.76 -8.17 4.43
CA TRP A 121 13.03 -8.84 3.35
C TRP A 121 11.91 -9.70 3.92
N SER A 122 10.72 -9.58 3.34
CA SER A 122 9.59 -10.47 3.56
C SER A 122 9.37 -11.30 2.30
N ALA A 123 9.63 -12.60 2.38
CA ALA A 123 9.33 -13.52 1.28
C ALA A 123 7.84 -13.60 0.98
N ASP A 124 7.00 -13.53 2.02
CA ASP A 124 5.53 -13.55 1.90
C ASP A 124 4.99 -12.34 1.13
N LEU A 125 5.61 -11.18 1.31
CA LEU A 125 5.27 -9.97 0.57
C LEU A 125 6.07 -9.82 -0.72
N GLY A 126 7.14 -10.60 -0.92
CA GLY A 126 8.07 -10.44 -2.04
C GLY A 126 8.80 -9.10 -2.07
N GLY A 127 9.13 -8.52 -0.91
CA GLY A 127 9.84 -7.23 -0.88
C GLY A 127 10.33 -6.75 0.49
N TRP A 128 10.93 -5.56 0.50
CA TRP A 128 11.60 -4.95 1.65
C TRP A 128 10.66 -4.16 2.56
N VAL A 129 10.67 -4.46 3.86
CA VAL A 129 9.87 -3.80 4.90
C VAL A 129 10.78 -2.91 5.77
N PRO A 130 10.52 -1.60 5.90
CA PRO A 130 11.29 -0.71 6.77
C PRO A 130 11.04 -1.01 8.25
N LEU A 131 12.11 -1.20 9.03
CA LEU A 131 12.00 -1.41 10.48
C LEU A 131 11.68 -0.10 11.20
N THR A 132 10.68 -0.13 12.08
CA THR A 132 10.09 1.09 12.68
C THR A 132 10.73 1.56 13.97
N ALA A 133 11.60 0.72 14.55
CA ALA A 133 12.37 1.02 15.76
C ALA A 133 13.86 1.22 15.48
N SER A 134 14.20 1.64 14.25
CA SER A 134 15.59 1.86 13.86
C SER A 134 16.21 3.02 14.64
N VAL A 135 17.41 2.78 15.16
CA VAL A 135 18.23 3.73 15.91
C VAL A 135 19.59 3.79 15.26
N THR A 136 20.01 5.00 14.88
CA THR A 136 21.37 5.24 14.41
C THR A 136 22.28 5.54 15.60
N ASP A 137 23.38 4.81 15.71
CA ASP A 137 24.49 5.13 16.59
C ASP A 137 25.65 5.68 15.75
N ALA A 138 25.91 6.98 15.87
CA ALA A 138 26.96 7.64 15.11
C ALA A 138 28.38 7.33 15.62
N VAL A 139 28.52 6.87 16.88
CA VAL A 139 29.81 6.50 17.47
C VAL A 139 30.24 5.13 16.94
N ASP A 140 29.33 4.17 17.00
CA ASP A 140 29.55 2.82 16.49
C ASP A 140 29.36 2.71 14.97
N ARG A 141 28.87 3.78 14.34
CA ARG A 141 28.47 3.84 12.92
C ARG A 141 27.48 2.75 12.54
N THR A 142 26.54 2.42 13.42
CA THR A 142 25.55 1.38 13.18
C THR A 142 24.14 1.93 13.07
N VAL A 143 23.29 1.23 12.32
CA VAL A 143 21.83 1.42 12.37
C VAL A 143 21.22 0.12 12.86
N ALA A 144 20.45 0.19 13.95
CA ALA A 144 19.90 -0.98 14.62
C ALA A 144 18.38 -0.96 14.68
N GLY A 145 17.72 -2.05 14.29
CA GLY A 145 16.25 -2.18 14.29
C GLY A 145 15.79 -3.53 14.85
N ASP A 146 14.60 -3.53 15.44
CA ASP A 146 13.94 -4.76 15.91
C ASP A 146 13.18 -5.43 14.75
N THR A 147 13.29 -6.76 14.63
CA THR A 147 12.75 -7.54 13.52
C THR A 147 12.08 -8.84 13.99
N ALA A 148 11.09 -9.27 13.21
CA ALA A 148 10.52 -10.62 13.23
C ALA A 148 10.71 -11.34 11.88
N LEU A 149 11.44 -10.72 10.95
CA LEU A 149 11.82 -11.26 9.65
C LEU A 149 13.29 -11.67 9.73
N PHE A 150 13.62 -12.91 9.33
CA PHE A 150 14.94 -13.52 9.53
C PHE A 150 15.51 -14.11 8.24
N ASP A 151 15.45 -13.35 7.14
CA ASP A 151 16.00 -13.77 5.84
C ASP A 151 17.09 -12.80 5.37
N SER A 152 16.74 -11.57 5.00
CA SER A 152 17.71 -10.58 4.53
C SER A 152 17.46 -9.19 5.05
N PHE A 153 18.51 -8.39 5.08
CA PHE A 153 18.50 -7.01 5.54
C PHE A 153 19.34 -6.11 4.66
N VAL A 154 18.95 -4.84 4.55
CA VAL A 154 19.73 -3.80 3.86
C VAL A 154 19.55 -2.47 4.57
N LEU A 155 20.57 -1.60 4.50
CA LEU A 155 20.42 -0.21 4.90
C LEU A 155 19.90 0.61 3.72
N GLY A 156 18.98 1.52 4.00
CA GLY A 156 18.44 2.40 2.96
C GLY A 156 17.94 3.73 3.49
N THR A 157 17.73 4.66 2.56
CA THR A 157 17.15 5.97 2.84
C THR A 157 16.31 6.44 1.66
N TRP A 158 15.46 7.45 1.87
CA TRP A 158 14.66 8.04 0.80
C TRP A 158 15.53 8.68 -0.28
N ARG A 159 15.14 8.50 -1.54
CA ARG A 159 15.66 9.32 -2.64
C ARG A 159 15.08 10.73 -2.51
N LEU A 160 15.96 11.70 -2.29
CA LEU A 160 15.58 13.10 -2.11
C LEU A 160 15.78 13.93 -3.38
N GLY A 161 14.82 14.79 -3.67
CA GLY A 161 15.03 15.99 -4.49
C GLY A 161 15.04 17.20 -3.57
N THR A 162 16.10 18.00 -3.61
CA THR A 162 16.19 19.27 -2.85
C THR A 162 16.24 20.43 -3.84
N ASP A 163 15.33 21.38 -3.69
CA ASP A 163 15.28 22.62 -4.47
C ASP A 163 15.03 23.85 -3.59
N ALA A 164 14.73 25.00 -4.20
CA ALA A 164 14.46 26.25 -3.49
C ALA A 164 13.14 26.21 -2.68
N ALA A 165 12.21 25.31 -3.00
CA ALA A 165 10.93 25.14 -2.31
C ALA A 165 11.02 24.16 -1.13
N GLY A 166 12.01 23.27 -1.11
CA GLY A 166 12.31 22.41 0.02
C GLY A 166 12.83 21.03 -0.39
N ASP A 167 12.67 20.08 0.53
CA ASP A 167 12.94 18.67 0.25
C ASP A 167 11.69 18.00 -0.32
N SER A 168 11.89 17.01 -1.18
CA SER A 168 10.86 16.13 -1.70
C SER A 168 11.38 14.69 -1.66
N ILE A 169 10.48 13.72 -1.45
CA ILE A 169 10.82 12.31 -1.59
C ILE A 169 10.18 11.76 -2.86
N THR A 170 10.87 10.85 -3.54
CA THR A 170 10.26 10.04 -4.60
C THR A 170 9.81 8.72 -3.99
N THR A 171 8.53 8.38 -4.10
CA THR A 171 7.99 7.08 -3.68
C THR A 171 8.31 6.01 -4.72
N ASP A 172 7.97 4.78 -4.39
CA ASP A 172 8.18 3.60 -5.23
C ASP A 172 7.52 3.70 -6.63
N ASN A 173 6.33 4.30 -6.71
CA ASN A 173 5.63 4.55 -7.96
C ASN A 173 6.10 5.82 -8.71
N GLY A 174 7.18 6.47 -8.26
CA GLY A 174 7.71 7.69 -8.87
C GLY A 174 6.96 8.98 -8.50
N VAL A 175 5.95 8.91 -7.63
CA VAL A 175 5.27 10.11 -7.12
C VAL A 175 6.25 10.92 -6.27
N VAL A 176 6.31 12.21 -6.54
CA VAL A 176 7.17 13.13 -5.80
C VAL A 176 6.33 13.81 -4.73
N LEU A 177 6.60 13.49 -3.46
CA LEU A 177 5.87 14.04 -2.32
C LEU A 177 6.68 15.15 -1.66
N PRO A 178 6.13 16.37 -1.52
CA PRO A 178 6.83 17.46 -0.86
C PRO A 178 6.96 17.19 0.64
N VAL A 179 8.11 17.54 1.20
CA VAL A 179 8.37 17.49 2.64
C VAL A 179 8.38 18.90 3.20
N LYS A 180 7.60 19.11 4.26
CA LYS A 180 7.49 20.43 4.90
C LYS A 180 8.86 20.94 5.37
N ALA A 181 9.13 22.21 5.10
CA ALA A 181 10.34 22.88 5.58
C ALA A 181 10.49 22.75 7.12
N GLY A 182 11.70 22.44 7.57
CA GLY A 182 12.02 22.22 8.99
C GLY A 182 11.66 20.82 9.52
N THR A 183 11.23 19.89 8.68
CA THR A 183 11.13 18.47 9.06
C THR A 183 12.53 17.92 9.34
N ASP A 184 12.71 17.23 10.47
CA ASP A 184 13.96 16.55 10.79
C ASP A 184 14.31 15.58 9.65
N ARG A 185 15.52 15.67 9.08
CA ARG A 185 15.94 14.75 8.01
C ARG A 185 16.34 13.41 8.62
N THR A 186 15.33 12.62 8.96
CA THR A 186 15.42 11.21 9.36
C THR A 186 14.48 10.39 8.49
N PHE A 187 14.75 9.09 8.33
CA PHE A 187 13.90 8.22 7.50
C PHE A 187 12.42 8.32 7.89
N TRP A 188 12.13 8.15 9.18
CA TRP A 188 10.78 8.12 9.69
C TRP A 188 10.13 9.51 9.71
N ALA A 189 10.86 10.60 9.98
CA ALA A 189 10.26 11.93 9.88
C ALA A 189 9.85 12.28 8.44
N TYR A 190 10.61 11.83 7.43
CA TYR A 190 10.24 11.99 6.03
C TYR A 190 9.09 11.09 5.60
N ALA A 191 9.09 9.81 6.01
CA ALA A 191 7.95 8.91 5.79
C ALA A 191 6.65 9.52 6.37
N ARG A 192 6.74 10.13 7.56
CA ARG A 192 5.62 10.82 8.19
C ARG A 192 5.19 12.07 7.41
N ALA A 193 6.14 12.90 6.97
CA ALA A 193 5.82 14.08 6.18
C ALA A 193 5.14 13.71 4.86
N ALA A 194 5.63 12.66 4.19
CA ALA A 194 5.05 12.13 2.97
C ALA A 194 3.64 11.54 3.21
N ALA A 195 3.45 10.81 4.31
CA ALA A 195 2.14 10.33 4.71
C ALA A 195 1.12 11.48 4.92
N ALA A 196 1.55 12.58 5.56
CA ALA A 196 0.71 13.75 5.76
C ALA A 196 0.40 14.49 4.45
N ALA A 197 1.40 14.63 3.56
CA ALA A 197 1.21 15.21 2.23
C ALA A 197 0.25 14.37 1.38
N SER A 198 0.41 13.04 1.41
CA SER A 198 -0.43 12.09 0.68
C SER A 198 -1.88 12.09 1.18
N LEU A 199 -2.10 12.30 2.48
CA LEU A 199 -3.44 12.48 3.05
C LEU A 199 -4.08 13.82 2.64
N ALA A 200 -3.30 14.91 2.64
CA ALA A 200 -3.80 16.19 2.15
C ALA A 200 -4.22 16.10 0.68
N ASP A 201 -3.40 15.45 -0.14
CA ASP A 201 -3.65 15.16 -1.56
C ASP A 201 -4.91 14.31 -1.76
N ALA A 202 -5.05 13.18 -1.05
CA ALA A 202 -6.26 12.34 -1.13
C ALA A 202 -7.54 13.09 -0.75
N VAL A 203 -7.46 13.93 0.27
CA VAL A 203 -8.60 14.74 0.71
C VAL A 203 -8.93 15.82 -0.32
N GLU A 204 -7.93 16.50 -0.88
CA GLU A 204 -8.11 17.47 -1.96
C GLU A 204 -8.73 16.82 -3.20
N HIS A 205 -8.20 15.67 -3.62
CA HIS A 205 -8.74 14.85 -4.71
C HIS A 205 -10.23 14.50 -4.51
N LEU A 206 -10.57 14.00 -3.33
CA LEU A 206 -11.94 13.58 -2.99
C LEU A 206 -12.91 14.73 -2.72
N SER A 207 -12.43 15.96 -2.53
CA SER A 207 -13.26 17.13 -2.20
C SER A 207 -13.09 18.32 -3.14
N GLY A 208 -12.30 18.15 -4.19
CA GLY A 208 -11.94 19.18 -5.17
C GLY A 208 -13.12 19.66 -6.01
N PRO A 209 -12.93 20.70 -6.83
CA PRO A 209 -13.99 21.24 -7.68
C PRO A 209 -14.49 20.16 -8.65
N PRO A 210 -15.81 20.09 -8.93
CA PRO A 210 -16.38 19.09 -9.82
C PRO A 210 -15.86 19.25 -11.24
N GLU A 211 -15.33 18.16 -11.79
CA GLU A 211 -15.03 18.02 -13.20
C GLU A 211 -16.29 18.26 -14.05
N GLU A 212 -16.07 18.67 -15.30
CA GLU A 212 -17.16 18.78 -16.25
C GLU A 212 -17.67 17.38 -16.62
N LEU A 213 -18.97 17.14 -16.46
CA LEU A 213 -19.58 15.89 -16.89
C LEU A 213 -19.70 15.89 -18.42
N VAL A 214 -18.77 15.24 -19.08
CA VAL A 214 -18.77 15.03 -20.53
C VAL A 214 -19.57 13.77 -20.86
N CYS A 215 -20.66 13.94 -21.62
CA CYS A 215 -21.60 12.87 -21.96
C CYS A 215 -21.75 12.61 -23.45
N GLU A 216 -20.83 13.09 -24.30
CA GLU A 216 -21.00 12.99 -25.75
C GLU A 216 -20.27 11.76 -26.32
N PRO A 217 -20.93 10.92 -27.14
CA PRO A 217 -22.34 11.03 -27.56
C PRO A 217 -23.32 10.50 -26.49
N ARG A 218 -24.49 11.15 -26.33
CA ARG A 218 -25.55 10.72 -25.38
C ARG A 218 -26.47 9.65 -25.98
N ALA A 219 -26.80 8.62 -25.21
CA ALA A 219 -27.77 7.60 -25.63
C ALA A 219 -29.16 8.22 -25.85
N ALA A 220 -29.73 8.00 -27.04
CA ALA A 220 -31.12 8.37 -27.33
C ALA A 220 -32.10 7.47 -26.55
N ASN A 221 -33.28 7.99 -26.23
CA ASN A 221 -34.40 7.24 -25.62
C ASN A 221 -34.16 6.64 -24.23
N THR A 222 -33.11 7.03 -23.51
CA THR A 222 -32.91 6.67 -22.09
C THR A 222 -33.06 7.90 -21.21
N THR A 223 -33.84 7.79 -20.14
CA THR A 223 -33.98 8.89 -19.17
C THR A 223 -33.26 8.58 -17.88
N VAL A 224 -32.47 9.54 -17.40
CA VAL A 224 -31.84 9.51 -16.07
C VAL A 224 -32.63 10.41 -15.14
N GLN A 225 -33.10 9.85 -14.03
CA GLN A 225 -33.67 10.64 -12.93
C GLN A 225 -32.73 10.58 -11.74
N VAL A 226 -32.28 11.74 -11.27
CA VAL A 226 -31.41 11.87 -10.11
C VAL A 226 -32.18 12.57 -9.00
N ALA A 227 -32.58 11.81 -7.99
CA ALA A 227 -33.13 12.36 -6.76
C ALA A 227 -32.00 12.46 -5.73
N SER A 228 -31.46 13.66 -5.53
CA SER A 228 -30.54 13.95 -4.44
C SER A 228 -31.28 14.73 -3.36
N THR A 229 -31.03 14.38 -2.10
CA THR A 229 -31.25 15.34 -1.01
C THR A 229 -29.86 15.84 -0.57
N PRO A 230 -29.66 17.15 -0.36
CA PRO A 230 -30.43 18.26 -0.93
C PRO A 230 -30.33 18.32 -2.48
N ALA A 231 -31.42 18.77 -3.13
CA ALA A 231 -31.64 18.64 -4.59
C ALA A 231 -30.55 19.29 -5.48
N GLY A 232 -30.14 18.56 -6.53
CA GLY A 232 -29.32 19.05 -7.65
C GLY A 232 -27.81 18.83 -7.51
N ARG A 233 -27.36 18.01 -6.55
CA ARG A 233 -25.94 17.81 -6.24
C ARG A 233 -25.31 16.58 -6.89
N PHE A 234 -25.98 16.04 -7.89
CA PHE A 234 -25.53 14.86 -8.57
C PHE A 234 -26.09 14.86 -9.99
N ASP A 235 -25.28 14.44 -10.95
CA ASP A 235 -25.69 14.32 -12.34
C ASP A 235 -25.29 12.95 -12.86
N ALA A 236 -26.04 12.44 -13.82
CA ALA A 236 -25.69 11.21 -14.51
C ALA A 236 -26.22 11.22 -15.94
N CYS A 237 -25.54 10.49 -16.82
CA CYS A 237 -25.92 10.34 -18.22
C CYS A 237 -25.53 8.96 -18.73
N VAL A 238 -26.16 8.53 -19.82
CA VAL A 238 -25.87 7.25 -20.50
C VAL A 238 -25.18 7.55 -21.83
N LEU A 239 -24.07 6.87 -22.11
CA LEU A 239 -23.28 7.05 -23.33
C LEU A 239 -23.87 6.25 -24.50
N ALA A 240 -23.84 6.82 -25.71
CA ALA A 240 -24.24 6.15 -26.95
C ALA A 240 -23.12 5.27 -27.52
N GLY A 241 -23.50 4.12 -28.08
CA GLY A 241 -22.63 3.07 -28.61
C GLY A 241 -23.44 1.79 -28.83
N THR A 242 -22.83 0.70 -29.30
CA THR A 242 -23.49 -0.58 -29.67
C THR A 242 -24.11 -1.32 -28.46
N GLY A 243 -25.04 -0.68 -27.74
CA GLY A 243 -25.81 -1.27 -26.64
C GLY A 243 -26.14 -0.37 -25.42
N SER A 244 -25.82 0.93 -25.39
CA SER A 244 -26.09 1.83 -24.22
C SER A 244 -25.61 1.29 -22.84
N GLN A 245 -24.49 0.55 -22.83
CA GLN A 245 -24.05 -0.20 -21.65
C GLN A 245 -23.22 0.61 -20.66
N GLN A 246 -23.13 1.93 -20.77
CA GLN A 246 -22.27 2.73 -19.89
C GLN A 246 -22.99 3.96 -19.35
N ILE A 247 -22.81 4.21 -18.04
CA ILE A 247 -23.38 5.32 -17.30
C ILE A 247 -22.22 6.13 -16.73
N ARG A 248 -22.22 7.43 -16.97
CA ARG A 248 -21.34 8.36 -16.25
C ARG A 248 -22.10 9.02 -15.13
N VAL A 249 -21.45 9.08 -13.98
CA VAL A 249 -22.05 9.55 -12.74
C VAL A 249 -21.12 10.55 -12.09
N ARG A 250 -21.61 11.76 -11.84
CA ARG A 250 -20.85 12.86 -11.22
C ARG A 250 -21.45 13.24 -9.87
N ASN A 251 -20.58 13.33 -8.87
CA ASN A 251 -20.87 13.95 -7.59
C ASN A 251 -20.54 15.46 -7.64
N ARG A 252 -21.46 16.30 -7.16
CA ARG A 252 -21.26 17.76 -7.00
C ARG A 252 -21.30 18.20 -5.54
N LEU A 253 -21.30 17.26 -4.60
CA LEU A 253 -21.05 17.54 -3.20
C LEU A 253 -19.55 17.69 -3.00
N PRO A 254 -19.08 18.60 -2.15
CA PRO A 254 -17.64 18.74 -1.85
C PRO A 254 -17.15 17.63 -0.89
N PHE A 255 -17.63 16.40 -1.08
CA PHE A 255 -17.34 15.26 -0.21
C PHE A 255 -17.66 13.93 -0.92
N PRO A 256 -16.88 12.86 -0.71
CA PRO A 256 -17.10 11.57 -1.36
C PRO A 256 -18.42 10.89 -0.96
N MET A 257 -18.99 10.18 -1.91
CA MET A 257 -20.19 9.36 -1.75
C MET A 257 -19.93 7.89 -2.09
N LEU A 258 -20.51 6.97 -1.35
CA LEU A 258 -20.64 5.56 -1.73
C LEU A 258 -21.96 5.33 -2.45
N LEU A 259 -21.90 4.82 -3.69
CA LEU A 259 -23.03 4.37 -4.48
C LEU A 259 -23.22 2.86 -4.36
N GLN A 260 -24.32 2.42 -3.77
CA GLN A 260 -24.70 1.02 -3.75
C GLN A 260 -25.10 0.56 -5.16
N LEU A 261 -24.46 -0.52 -5.60
CA LEU A 261 -24.80 -1.23 -6.83
C LEU A 261 -25.99 -2.17 -6.59
N PRO A 262 -26.78 -2.50 -7.62
CA PRO A 262 -27.89 -3.45 -7.48
C PRO A 262 -27.42 -4.82 -6.99
N ALA A 263 -28.23 -5.46 -6.14
CA ALA A 263 -27.87 -6.71 -5.45
C ALA A 263 -27.54 -7.89 -6.37
N ASP A 264 -28.01 -7.86 -7.62
CA ASP A 264 -27.80 -8.89 -8.63
C ASP A 264 -26.68 -8.55 -9.63
N GLY A 265 -25.79 -7.61 -9.28
CA GLY A 265 -24.58 -7.32 -10.05
C GLY A 265 -24.83 -6.69 -11.41
N ARG A 266 -26.05 -6.18 -11.66
CA ARG A 266 -26.45 -5.60 -12.96
C ARG A 266 -25.61 -4.39 -13.39
N VAL A 267 -24.84 -3.81 -12.48
CA VAL A 267 -23.96 -2.68 -12.75
C VAL A 267 -22.60 -3.00 -12.14
N ARG A 268 -21.53 -2.90 -12.92
CA ARG A 268 -20.15 -3.00 -12.44
C ARG A 268 -19.41 -1.69 -12.67
N PRO A 269 -18.46 -1.30 -11.82
CA PRO A 269 -17.57 -0.20 -12.16
C PRO A 269 -16.72 -0.57 -13.38
N LEU A 270 -16.48 0.40 -14.26
CA LEU A 270 -15.52 0.24 -15.35
C LEU A 270 -14.15 0.73 -14.87
N ILE A 271 -13.19 -0.18 -14.77
CA ILE A 271 -11.79 0.18 -14.49
C ILE A 271 -11.13 0.49 -15.82
N ASP A 272 -10.96 1.77 -16.14
CA ASP A 272 -10.21 2.17 -17.32
C ASP A 272 -8.71 2.03 -17.03
N THR A 273 -8.12 0.91 -17.44
CA THR A 273 -6.70 0.58 -17.17
C THR A 273 -5.71 1.51 -17.87
N GLN A 274 -6.12 2.27 -18.90
CA GLN A 274 -5.24 3.25 -19.55
C GLN A 274 -5.27 4.59 -18.83
N THR A 275 -6.45 5.10 -18.46
CA THR A 275 -6.52 6.38 -17.71
C THR A 275 -6.02 6.23 -16.27
N THR A 276 -6.21 5.06 -15.65
CA THR A 276 -5.74 4.78 -14.28
C THR A 276 -4.24 4.50 -14.19
N ALA A 277 -3.57 4.15 -15.30
CA ALA A 277 -2.12 3.95 -15.32
C ALA A 277 -1.34 5.27 -15.34
N ASP A 278 -1.90 6.30 -15.97
CA ASP A 278 -1.27 7.62 -16.14
C ASP A 278 -1.79 8.67 -15.13
N SER A 279 -2.82 8.34 -14.35
CA SER A 279 -3.34 9.23 -13.30
C SER A 279 -2.62 8.99 -11.95
N PRO A 280 -2.30 10.04 -11.19
CA PRO A 280 -1.97 9.93 -9.76
C PRO A 280 -3.05 9.22 -8.91
N ASP A 281 -4.21 8.92 -9.50
CA ASP A 281 -5.38 8.25 -8.93
C ASP A 281 -5.45 6.74 -9.21
N ALA A 282 -4.33 6.07 -9.46
CA ALA A 282 -4.28 4.62 -9.62
C ALA A 282 -4.97 3.84 -8.45
N LEU A 283 -5.19 4.51 -7.32
CA LEU A 283 -5.93 4.02 -6.15
C LEU A 283 -7.44 3.97 -6.32
N ASP A 284 -8.04 4.79 -7.19
CA ASP A 284 -9.49 4.84 -7.37
C ASP A 284 -10.03 3.49 -7.83
N GLY A 285 -9.37 2.85 -8.80
CA GLY A 285 -9.72 1.51 -9.26
C GLY A 285 -9.54 0.42 -8.18
N ILE A 286 -8.56 0.58 -7.29
CA ILE A 286 -8.31 -0.34 -6.17
C ILE A 286 -9.41 -0.19 -5.13
N ARG A 287 -9.65 1.04 -4.67
CA ARG A 287 -10.70 1.40 -3.72
C ARG A 287 -12.05 0.90 -4.22
N ASP A 288 -12.40 1.19 -5.47
CA ASP A 288 -13.69 0.83 -6.04
C ASP A 288 -13.84 -0.68 -6.21
N THR A 289 -12.74 -1.41 -6.48
CA THR A 289 -12.72 -2.88 -6.46
C THR A 289 -13.01 -3.41 -5.07
N LEU A 290 -12.31 -2.90 -4.05
CA LEU A 290 -12.48 -3.32 -2.65
C LEU A 290 -13.90 -3.04 -2.17
N LEU A 291 -14.44 -1.86 -2.44
CA LEU A 291 -15.81 -1.48 -2.10
C LEU A 291 -16.83 -2.35 -2.83
N THR A 292 -16.61 -2.63 -4.11
CA THR A 292 -17.53 -3.46 -4.91
C THR A 292 -17.57 -4.88 -4.36
N TYR A 293 -16.41 -5.44 -4.04
CA TYR A 293 -16.29 -6.81 -3.56
C TYR A 293 -16.81 -6.95 -2.12
N LEU A 294 -16.43 -6.03 -1.22
CA LEU A 294 -16.76 -6.12 0.20
C LEU A 294 -18.16 -5.61 0.54
N THR A 295 -18.71 -4.68 -0.24
CA THR A 295 -19.97 -4.00 0.10
C THR A 295 -20.97 -3.91 -1.06
N GLY A 296 -20.57 -4.27 -2.28
CA GLY A 296 -21.40 -4.05 -3.47
C GLY A 296 -21.58 -2.57 -3.79
N ALA A 297 -20.60 -1.72 -3.48
CA ALA A 297 -20.67 -0.28 -3.71
C ALA A 297 -19.43 0.25 -4.43
N VAL A 298 -19.52 1.46 -4.97
CA VAL A 298 -18.42 2.20 -5.61
C VAL A 298 -18.35 3.61 -5.02
N ALA A 299 -17.16 4.21 -4.92
CA ALA A 299 -17.05 5.59 -4.44
C ALA A 299 -17.12 6.60 -5.60
N VAL A 300 -17.65 7.79 -5.32
CA VAL A 300 -17.59 8.95 -6.21
C VAL A 300 -17.12 10.15 -5.40
N GLY A 301 -15.87 10.57 -5.60
CA GLY A 301 -15.31 11.77 -4.99
C GLY A 301 -16.11 13.02 -5.37
N GLY A 302 -16.07 14.05 -4.54
CA GLY A 302 -16.83 15.29 -4.72
C GLY A 302 -16.48 16.12 -5.96
N GLY A 303 -15.30 15.86 -6.52
CA GLY A 303 -14.81 16.41 -7.78
C GLY A 303 -15.00 15.50 -8.98
N GLN A 304 -15.36 14.22 -8.76
CA GLN A 304 -15.08 13.15 -9.71
C GLN A 304 -16.29 12.73 -10.54
N THR A 305 -15.99 12.15 -11.70
CA THR A 305 -16.93 11.37 -12.50
C THR A 305 -16.49 9.92 -12.54
N VAL A 306 -17.39 8.99 -12.23
CA VAL A 306 -17.15 7.55 -12.43
C VAL A 306 -17.92 7.03 -13.62
N THR A 307 -17.35 6.05 -14.31
CA THR A 307 -18.02 5.31 -15.39
C THR A 307 -18.40 3.92 -14.88
N LEU A 308 -19.67 3.57 -15.06
CA LEU A 308 -20.22 2.28 -14.68
C LEU A 308 -20.70 1.56 -15.93
N GLU A 309 -20.47 0.25 -15.99
CA GLU A 309 -20.94 -0.62 -17.05
C GLU A 309 -22.21 -1.37 -16.61
N LEU A 310 -23.24 -1.33 -17.45
CA LEU A 310 -24.46 -2.10 -17.35
C LEU A 310 -24.26 -3.50 -17.92
N GLN A 311 -24.57 -4.52 -17.13
CA GLN A 311 -24.52 -5.90 -17.57
C GLN A 311 -25.55 -6.16 -18.70
N PRO A 312 -25.24 -7.03 -19.68
CA PRO A 312 -26.18 -7.44 -20.71
C PRO A 312 -27.48 -8.02 -20.13
N GLY A 313 -28.63 -7.68 -20.73
CA GLY A 313 -29.93 -8.26 -20.35
C GLY A 313 -30.64 -7.61 -19.16
N ALA A 314 -30.15 -6.48 -18.63
CA ALA A 314 -30.83 -5.73 -17.58
C ALA A 314 -32.17 -5.14 -18.08
N ALA A 315 -33.29 -5.82 -17.82
CA ALA A 315 -34.63 -5.32 -18.11
C ALA A 315 -35.14 -4.45 -16.96
N GLY A 316 -35.37 -3.16 -17.23
CA GLY A 316 -36.09 -2.24 -16.35
C GLY A 316 -35.23 -1.16 -15.67
N PRO A 317 -35.84 -0.36 -14.77
CA PRO A 317 -35.17 0.75 -14.11
C PRO A 317 -33.98 0.31 -13.27
N VAL A 318 -32.76 0.68 -13.68
CA VAL A 318 -31.56 0.48 -12.84
C VAL A 318 -31.54 1.58 -11.79
N ARG A 319 -31.57 1.20 -10.52
CA ARG A 319 -31.54 2.12 -9.36
C ARG A 319 -30.20 2.04 -8.65
N LEU A 320 -29.48 3.16 -8.60
CA LEU A 320 -28.26 3.31 -7.79
C LEU A 320 -28.58 4.19 -6.59
N THR A 321 -28.27 3.75 -5.38
CA THR A 321 -28.52 4.52 -4.15
C THR A 321 -27.20 4.94 -3.50
N GLY A 322 -26.96 6.25 -3.42
CA GLY A 322 -25.75 6.83 -2.84
C GLY A 322 -25.92 7.34 -1.42
N ARG A 323 -24.86 7.34 -0.61
CA ARG A 323 -24.76 8.05 0.67
C ARG A 323 -23.37 8.67 0.87
N LEU A 324 -23.27 9.73 1.66
CA LEU A 324 -21.96 10.26 2.08
C LEU A 324 -21.31 9.29 3.08
N ASP A 325 -20.01 9.01 2.93
CA ASP A 325 -19.31 8.05 3.79
C ASP A 325 -17.83 8.46 4.00
N TRP A 326 -17.37 8.34 5.24
CA TRP A 326 -15.99 8.63 5.62
C TRP A 326 -15.02 7.51 5.23
N SER A 327 -15.53 6.31 4.97
CA SER A 327 -14.72 5.14 4.66
C SER A 327 -13.87 5.35 3.41
N VAL A 328 -14.38 6.09 2.42
CA VAL A 328 -13.64 6.44 1.19
C VAL A 328 -12.33 7.18 1.53
N VAL A 329 -12.42 8.21 2.38
CA VAL A 329 -11.23 8.97 2.83
C VAL A 329 -10.30 8.05 3.63
N ALA A 330 -10.86 7.24 4.54
CA ALA A 330 -10.10 6.33 5.39
C ALA A 330 -9.33 5.26 4.58
N LEU A 331 -9.98 4.71 3.54
CA LEU A 331 -9.44 3.71 2.63
C LEU A 331 -8.30 4.31 1.80
N ASP A 332 -8.53 5.41 1.08
CA ASP A 332 -7.49 6.03 0.23
C ASP A 332 -6.28 6.47 1.06
N THR A 333 -6.54 6.99 2.27
CA THR A 333 -5.47 7.31 3.22
C THR A 333 -4.63 6.08 3.54
N GLY A 334 -5.27 4.98 3.93
CA GLY A 334 -4.56 3.79 4.35
C GLY A 334 -3.89 3.06 3.20
N LEU A 335 -4.51 3.00 2.02
CA LEU A 335 -3.89 2.46 0.80
C LEU A 335 -2.60 3.23 0.47
N ARG A 336 -2.61 4.56 0.56
CA ARG A 336 -1.40 5.40 0.42
C ARG A 336 -0.34 5.13 1.48
N GLN A 337 -0.75 4.80 2.71
CA GLN A 337 0.20 4.40 3.76
C GLN A 337 0.82 3.02 3.46
N LEU A 338 0.01 2.07 3.01
CA LEU A 338 0.47 0.74 2.62
C LEU A 338 1.43 0.85 1.42
N ASP A 339 1.14 1.69 0.42
CA ASP A 339 2.02 1.97 -0.72
C ASP A 339 3.36 2.58 -0.30
N LEU A 340 3.37 3.39 0.75
CA LEU A 340 4.59 4.06 1.22
C LEU A 340 5.52 3.13 2.00
N LEU A 341 4.95 2.18 2.76
CA LEU A 341 5.69 1.47 3.81
C LEU A 341 5.67 -0.05 3.67
N LEU A 342 4.75 -0.63 2.90
CA LEU A 342 4.73 -2.06 2.64
C LEU A 342 5.18 -2.35 1.20
N PRO A 343 6.12 -3.28 1.01
CA PRO A 343 6.48 -3.74 -0.32
C PRO A 343 5.32 -4.48 -0.98
N ASN A 344 5.17 -4.32 -2.30
CA ASN A 344 4.11 -4.95 -3.10
C ASN A 344 2.69 -4.77 -2.55
N SER A 345 2.42 -3.79 -1.68
CA SER A 345 1.05 -3.32 -1.37
C SER A 345 0.29 -2.92 -2.63
N GLN A 346 1.05 -2.51 -3.64
CA GLN A 346 0.64 -2.29 -5.02
C GLN A 346 0.22 -3.55 -5.78
N ALA A 347 0.25 -4.75 -5.19
CA ALA A 347 -0.22 -6.00 -5.78
C ALA A 347 -1.62 -5.87 -6.38
N LEU A 348 -2.49 -5.08 -5.74
CA LEU A 348 -3.71 -4.56 -6.33
C LEU A 348 -3.35 -3.41 -7.30
N ARG A 349 -2.76 -3.69 -8.46
CA ARG A 349 -2.70 -2.71 -9.56
C ARG A 349 -4.05 -2.67 -10.29
N PRO A 350 -4.33 -1.65 -11.12
CA PRO A 350 -5.57 -1.61 -11.91
C PRO A 350 -5.87 -2.90 -12.68
N ARG A 351 -4.85 -3.58 -13.22
CA ARG A 351 -5.00 -4.91 -13.86
C ARG A 351 -5.42 -6.02 -12.90
N THR A 352 -4.79 -6.10 -11.74
CA THR A 352 -5.16 -7.08 -10.69
C THR A 352 -6.55 -6.80 -10.14
N ALA A 353 -6.88 -5.52 -9.94
CA ALA A 353 -8.17 -5.04 -9.50
C ALA A 353 -9.27 -5.42 -10.51
N GLU A 354 -9.02 -5.19 -11.81
CA GLU A 354 -9.89 -5.63 -12.90
C GLU A 354 -10.06 -7.16 -12.92
N ALA A 355 -8.96 -7.92 -12.81
CA ALA A 355 -9.01 -9.38 -12.76
C ALA A 355 -9.85 -9.89 -11.57
N LEU A 356 -9.70 -9.28 -10.39
CA LEU A 356 -10.51 -9.58 -9.21
C LEU A 356 -11.99 -9.26 -9.41
N LEU A 357 -12.31 -8.12 -10.05
CA LEU A 357 -13.69 -7.78 -10.40
C LEU A 357 -14.30 -8.74 -11.43
N LEU A 358 -13.53 -9.21 -12.40
CA LEU A 358 -13.99 -10.20 -13.38
C LEU A 358 -14.27 -11.55 -12.72
N ALA A 359 -13.41 -11.99 -11.80
CA ALA A 359 -13.59 -13.24 -11.06
C ALA A 359 -14.69 -13.17 -9.97
N HIS A 360 -15.12 -11.96 -9.60
CA HIS A 360 -16.07 -11.74 -8.49
C HIS A 360 -17.41 -12.46 -8.68
N ALA A 361 -17.95 -12.53 -9.90
CA ALA A 361 -19.25 -13.16 -10.15
C ALA A 361 -19.25 -14.68 -9.89
N GLU A 362 -18.13 -15.35 -10.18
CA GLU A 362 -18.03 -16.82 -10.11
C GLU A 362 -17.43 -17.30 -8.79
N HIS A 363 -16.47 -16.55 -8.24
CA HIS A 363 -15.70 -16.96 -7.06
C HIS A 363 -15.88 -16.02 -5.86
N GLY A 364 -16.43 -14.83 -6.08
CA GLY A 364 -16.43 -13.74 -5.10
C GLY A 364 -17.23 -14.04 -3.84
N ALA A 365 -18.45 -14.55 -4.01
CA ALA A 365 -19.33 -14.85 -2.89
C ALA A 365 -18.73 -15.87 -1.90
N ALA A 366 -18.01 -16.87 -2.41
CA ALA A 366 -17.41 -17.91 -1.58
C ALA A 366 -16.13 -17.43 -0.87
N ALA A 367 -15.34 -16.57 -1.52
CA ALA A 367 -14.07 -16.09 -0.98
C ALA A 367 -14.20 -14.86 -0.06
N ARG A 368 -15.33 -14.14 -0.12
CA ARG A 368 -15.51 -12.83 0.54
C ARG A 368 -15.16 -12.81 2.02
N ASP A 369 -15.73 -13.70 2.82
CA ASP A 369 -15.54 -13.65 4.28
C ASP A 369 -14.10 -13.99 4.68
N ALA A 370 -13.50 -14.99 4.02
CA ALA A 370 -12.11 -15.37 4.23
C ALA A 370 -11.14 -14.26 3.76
N LEU A 371 -11.42 -13.63 2.61
CA LEU A 371 -10.63 -12.52 2.10
C LEU A 371 -10.73 -11.28 3.00
N ALA A 372 -11.93 -10.99 3.53
CA ALA A 372 -12.15 -9.95 4.53
C ALA A 372 -11.41 -10.22 5.85
N ALA A 373 -11.21 -11.48 6.21
CA ALA A 373 -10.39 -11.90 7.35
C ALA A 373 -8.88 -11.91 7.05
N GLY A 374 -8.46 -11.77 5.78
CA GLY A 374 -7.07 -11.93 5.35
C GLY A 374 -6.59 -13.39 5.40
N ASP A 375 -7.51 -14.35 5.33
CA ASP A 375 -7.21 -15.78 5.38
C ASP A 375 -6.83 -16.32 3.99
N LEU A 376 -5.52 -16.27 3.73
CA LEU A 376 -4.95 -16.82 2.49
C LEU A 376 -5.04 -18.35 2.43
N GLY A 377 -5.20 -19.04 3.57
CA GLY A 377 -5.27 -20.49 3.62
C GLY A 377 -6.60 -21.06 3.14
N ASP A 378 -7.64 -20.22 3.03
CA ASP A 378 -8.97 -20.66 2.63
C ASP A 378 -9.00 -21.13 1.16
N PRO A 379 -9.55 -22.33 0.87
CA PRO A 379 -9.63 -22.86 -0.49
C PRO A 379 -10.38 -21.96 -1.48
N ALA A 380 -11.41 -21.23 -1.03
CA ALA A 380 -12.16 -20.31 -1.88
C ALA A 380 -11.31 -19.10 -2.27
N VAL A 381 -10.51 -18.56 -1.35
CA VAL A 381 -9.54 -17.48 -1.64
C VAL A 381 -8.49 -17.98 -2.63
N GLN A 382 -7.93 -19.17 -2.41
CA GLN A 382 -6.97 -19.77 -3.33
C GLN A 382 -7.53 -20.00 -4.74
N ASN A 383 -8.80 -20.43 -4.83
CA ASN A 383 -9.47 -20.61 -6.11
C ASN A 383 -9.72 -19.28 -6.83
N LEU A 384 -10.15 -18.24 -6.09
CA LEU A 384 -10.28 -16.89 -6.62
C LEU A 384 -8.95 -16.38 -7.18
N LEU A 385 -7.87 -16.41 -6.39
CA LEU A 385 -6.56 -15.91 -6.80
C LEU A 385 -5.99 -16.69 -8.00
N ARG A 386 -6.25 -18.00 -8.06
CA ARG A 386 -5.89 -18.79 -9.24
C ARG A 386 -6.70 -18.37 -10.48
N ALA A 387 -7.98 -18.07 -10.32
CA ALA A 387 -8.84 -17.63 -11.41
C ALA A 387 -8.47 -16.23 -11.92
N THR A 388 -7.92 -15.36 -11.07
CA THR A 388 -7.39 -14.05 -11.52
C THR A 388 -6.06 -14.15 -12.24
N GLY A 389 -5.35 -15.28 -12.13
CA GLY A 389 -4.03 -15.49 -12.74
C GLY A 389 -2.92 -14.62 -12.12
N VAL A 390 -3.18 -14.03 -10.95
CA VAL A 390 -2.20 -13.22 -10.22
C VAL A 390 -1.25 -14.15 -9.50
N THR A 391 0.06 -13.87 -9.58
CA THR A 391 1.11 -14.70 -8.96
C THR A 391 2.03 -13.84 -8.10
N GLY A 392 2.37 -14.31 -6.90
CA GLY A 392 3.38 -13.69 -6.04
C GLY A 392 2.91 -12.44 -5.28
N ALA A 393 1.61 -12.16 -5.29
CA ALA A 393 1.00 -10.96 -4.72
C ALA A 393 -0.13 -11.28 -3.71
N ASP A 394 -0.36 -12.57 -3.48
CA ASP A 394 -1.53 -13.13 -2.82
C ASP A 394 -1.70 -12.61 -1.39
N ARG A 395 -0.59 -12.55 -0.65
CA ARG A 395 -0.59 -12.07 0.73
C ARG A 395 -0.91 -10.57 0.80
N SER A 396 -0.29 -9.77 -0.06
CA SER A 396 -0.56 -8.34 -0.14
C SER A 396 -2.03 -8.06 -0.50
N ILE A 397 -2.62 -8.85 -1.40
CA ILE A 397 -4.05 -8.75 -1.72
C ILE A 397 -4.89 -9.04 -0.47
N ALA A 398 -4.64 -10.17 0.21
CA ALA A 398 -5.37 -10.53 1.42
C ALA A 398 -5.27 -9.46 2.52
N ASP A 399 -4.10 -8.87 2.70
CA ASP A 399 -3.87 -7.80 3.68
C ASP A 399 -4.62 -6.50 3.33
N VAL A 400 -4.63 -6.09 2.06
CA VAL A 400 -5.38 -4.92 1.62
C VAL A 400 -6.89 -5.12 1.81
N PHE A 401 -7.40 -6.32 1.57
CA PHE A 401 -8.81 -6.67 1.83
C PHE A 401 -9.12 -6.69 3.33
N GLN A 402 -8.25 -7.24 4.17
CA GLN A 402 -8.41 -7.22 5.62
C GLN A 402 -8.42 -5.80 6.18
N PHE A 403 -7.46 -4.96 5.74
CA PHE A 403 -7.43 -3.54 6.07
C PHE A 403 -8.76 -2.86 5.69
N SER A 404 -9.23 -3.10 4.46
CA SER A 404 -10.44 -2.47 3.95
C SER A 404 -11.69 -2.90 4.72
N SER A 405 -11.82 -4.19 5.04
CA SER A 405 -12.92 -4.70 5.86
C SER A 405 -12.92 -4.05 7.25
N CYS A 406 -11.76 -3.98 7.91
CA CYS A 406 -11.62 -3.33 9.21
C CYS A 406 -12.08 -1.86 9.16
N VAL A 407 -11.65 -1.11 8.13
CA VAL A 407 -12.05 0.29 7.96
C VAL A 407 -13.56 0.43 7.76
N LEU A 408 -14.15 -0.43 6.93
CA LEU A 408 -15.58 -0.42 6.66
C LEU A 408 -16.41 -0.73 7.91
N ASP A 409 -16.03 -1.74 8.69
CA ASP A 409 -16.72 -2.13 9.93
C ASP A 409 -16.64 -1.03 11.01
N ARG A 410 -15.45 -0.44 11.19
CA ARG A 410 -15.22 0.66 12.13
C ARG A 410 -16.01 1.90 11.72
N THR A 411 -15.99 2.22 10.43
CA THR A 411 -16.74 3.37 9.91
C THR A 411 -18.23 3.13 10.02
N ALA A 412 -18.74 1.94 9.73
CA ALA A 412 -20.15 1.59 9.90
C ALA A 412 -20.60 1.70 11.36
N THR A 413 -19.75 1.35 12.33
CA THR A 413 -20.05 1.49 13.75
C THR A 413 -20.15 2.96 14.18
N ALA A 414 -19.26 3.82 13.67
CA ALA A 414 -19.28 5.25 13.95
C ALA A 414 -20.36 6.02 13.18
N ALA A 415 -20.60 5.64 11.92
CA ALA A 415 -21.59 6.23 11.02
C ALA A 415 -23.00 5.69 11.25
N GLY A 416 -23.14 4.50 11.84
CA GLY A 416 -24.40 3.94 12.34
C GLY A 416 -25.09 4.81 13.38
N ALA A 417 -24.42 5.88 13.84
CA ALA A 417 -24.94 6.92 14.73
C ALA A 417 -25.16 8.30 14.05
N SER A 418 -24.87 8.51 12.76
CA SER A 418 -24.85 9.87 12.18
C SER A 418 -25.46 9.98 10.78
N GLN A 419 -26.66 10.56 10.71
CA GLN A 419 -27.28 11.11 9.49
C GLN A 419 -26.61 12.44 9.03
N ASP A 420 -25.49 12.82 9.66
CA ASP A 420 -24.98 14.19 9.75
C ASP A 420 -23.47 14.26 9.46
N VAL A 421 -22.98 13.46 8.49
CA VAL A 421 -21.56 13.32 8.10
C VAL A 421 -20.86 14.68 7.98
N LEU A 422 -21.44 15.65 7.25
CA LEU A 422 -20.86 17.00 7.07
C LEU A 422 -20.96 17.89 8.31
N VAL A 423 -21.89 17.64 9.21
CA VAL A 423 -21.99 18.37 10.49
C VAL A 423 -20.94 17.84 11.47
N ALA A 424 -20.70 16.53 11.43
CA ALA A 424 -19.71 15.83 12.24
C ALA A 424 -18.26 16.05 11.77
N LEU A 425 -18.01 16.77 10.67
CA LEU A 425 -16.68 17.06 10.11
C LEU A 425 -15.62 17.46 11.16
N ARG A 426 -15.99 18.22 12.20
CA ARG A 426 -15.07 18.63 13.28
C ARG A 426 -14.61 17.47 14.17
N ASN A 427 -15.44 16.44 14.33
CA ASN A 427 -15.20 15.26 15.18
C ASN A 427 -14.87 14.00 14.34
N ALA A 428 -15.17 14.02 13.04
CA ALA A 428 -14.95 12.91 12.13
C ALA A 428 -13.47 12.75 11.77
N GLY A 429 -12.73 13.86 11.58
CA GLY A 429 -11.29 13.81 11.26
C GLY A 429 -10.47 12.94 12.21
N PRO A 430 -10.47 13.19 13.54
CA PRO A 430 -9.73 12.35 14.50
C PRO A 430 -10.20 10.89 14.50
N THR A 431 -11.49 10.66 14.26
CA THR A 431 -12.12 9.34 14.30
C THR A 431 -11.68 8.50 13.09
N VAL A 432 -11.74 9.07 11.89
CA VAL A 432 -11.24 8.47 10.64
C VAL A 432 -9.77 8.10 10.78
N ILE A 433 -8.97 9.02 11.29
CA ILE A 433 -7.55 8.83 11.53
C ILE A 433 -7.29 7.69 12.51
N SER A 434 -8.03 7.63 13.62
CA SER A 434 -7.90 6.56 14.61
C SER A 434 -8.19 5.21 13.97
N PHE A 435 -9.30 5.08 13.22
CA PHE A 435 -9.68 3.82 12.59
C PHE A 435 -8.68 3.38 11.53
N THR A 436 -8.25 4.29 10.65
CA THR A 436 -7.22 3.98 9.66
C THR A 436 -5.94 3.52 10.37
N THR A 437 -5.52 4.18 11.45
CA THR A 437 -4.35 3.76 12.24
C THR A 437 -4.53 2.36 12.82
N ASP A 438 -5.65 2.11 13.51
CA ASP A 438 -5.91 0.85 14.18
C ASP A 438 -5.96 -0.30 13.17
N CYS A 439 -6.62 -0.10 12.02
CA CYS A 439 -6.70 -1.09 10.96
C CYS A 439 -5.34 -1.33 10.27
N LEU A 440 -4.54 -0.28 10.05
CA LEU A 440 -3.18 -0.43 9.52
C LEU A 440 -2.28 -1.22 10.48
N ASN A 441 -2.40 -1.00 11.79
CA ASN A 441 -1.61 -1.74 12.78
C ASN A 441 -1.83 -3.26 12.67
N THR A 442 -3.05 -3.71 12.39
CA THR A 442 -3.34 -5.14 12.21
C THR A 442 -2.56 -5.78 11.04
N ILE A 443 -2.15 -4.99 10.05
CA ILE A 443 -1.31 -5.44 8.94
C ILE A 443 0.16 -5.32 9.32
N TYR A 444 0.59 -4.18 9.85
CA TYR A 444 1.98 -3.95 10.23
C TYR A 444 2.48 -4.92 11.32
N GLU A 445 1.63 -5.30 12.28
CA GLU A 445 1.96 -6.27 13.34
C GLU A 445 2.32 -7.67 12.80
N LYS A 446 1.91 -8.00 11.56
CA LYS A 446 2.31 -9.27 10.92
C LYS A 446 3.78 -9.27 10.48
N TYR A 447 4.33 -8.09 10.21
CA TYR A 447 5.66 -7.91 9.61
C TYR A 447 6.64 -7.20 10.54
N LEU A 448 6.15 -6.62 11.64
CA LEU A 448 6.91 -5.87 12.60
C LEU A 448 6.60 -6.36 14.02
N PRO A 449 7.57 -6.39 14.94
CA PRO A 449 7.32 -6.77 16.32
C PRO A 449 6.24 -5.90 16.99
N GLU A 450 5.37 -6.48 17.82
CA GLU A 450 4.29 -5.77 18.56
C GLU A 450 4.81 -4.54 19.36
N SER A 451 6.05 -4.59 19.83
CA SER A 451 6.68 -3.52 20.62
C SER A 451 7.29 -2.39 19.78
N SER A 452 7.27 -2.50 18.45
CA SER A 452 7.89 -1.53 17.57
C SER A 452 7.07 -0.23 17.57
N ARG A 453 7.73 0.92 17.77
CA ARG A 453 7.10 2.24 18.01
C ARG A 453 6.38 2.83 16.77
N SER A 454 6.11 2.00 15.76
CA SER A 454 5.40 2.30 14.51
C SER A 454 4.01 2.88 14.76
N ALA A 455 3.24 2.25 15.63
CA ALA A 455 1.85 2.61 15.91
C ALA A 455 1.73 4.06 16.41
N LYS A 456 2.65 4.49 17.29
CA LYS A 456 2.69 5.87 17.79
C LYS A 456 3.12 6.86 16.71
N ALA A 457 4.10 6.48 15.88
CA ALA A 457 4.61 7.30 14.79
C ALA A 457 3.58 7.53 13.65
N VAL A 458 2.88 6.48 13.23
CA VAL A 458 1.80 6.55 12.23
C VAL A 458 0.59 7.31 12.79
N SER A 459 0.18 7.01 14.03
CA SER A 459 -0.90 7.73 14.73
C SER A 459 -0.61 9.23 14.89
N ASP A 460 0.59 9.60 15.36
CA ASP A 460 0.96 11.01 15.59
C ASP A 460 1.05 11.80 14.27
N THR A 461 1.28 11.12 13.16
CA THR A 461 1.33 11.69 11.80
C THR A 461 -0.06 11.94 11.25
N LEU A 462 -0.93 10.93 11.35
CA LEU A 462 -2.31 11.04 10.91
C LEU A 462 -3.04 12.13 11.72
N LYS A 463 -2.74 12.30 13.02
CA LYS A 463 -3.32 13.38 13.85
C LYS A 463 -3.14 14.78 13.26
N GLY A 464 -1.98 15.10 12.67
CA GLY A 464 -1.71 16.40 12.02
C GLY A 464 -2.62 16.70 10.83
N ALA A 465 -3.13 15.66 10.16
CA ALA A 465 -3.99 15.77 9.00
C ALA A 465 -5.50 15.85 9.34
N THR A 466 -5.86 15.71 10.61
CA THR A 466 -7.22 16.05 11.11
C THR A 466 -7.65 17.44 10.63
N GLY A 467 -6.70 18.38 10.64
CA GLY A 467 -6.91 19.75 10.15
C GLY A 467 -7.23 19.82 8.66
N ALA A 468 -6.59 18.98 7.84
CA ALA A 468 -6.81 18.91 6.40
C ALA A 468 -8.23 18.43 6.09
N ILE A 469 -8.65 17.29 6.66
CA ILE A 469 -10.01 16.76 6.53
C ILE A 469 -11.05 17.80 6.98
N ARG A 470 -10.80 18.45 8.12
CA ARG A 470 -11.68 19.50 8.64
C ARG A 470 -11.78 20.70 7.70
N ASN A 471 -10.73 21.02 6.94
CA ASN A 471 -10.66 22.22 6.10
C ASN A 471 -11.02 21.97 4.64
N ALA A 472 -10.98 20.72 4.19
CA ALA A 472 -11.29 20.26 2.84
C ALA A 472 -12.62 20.80 2.30
N VAL A 473 -13.67 20.73 3.13
CA VAL A 473 -15.00 21.18 2.75
C VAL A 473 -15.15 22.68 3.02
N PRO A 474 -15.41 23.54 2.03
CA PRO A 474 -15.61 24.97 2.26
C PRO A 474 -16.72 25.21 3.29
N LYS A 475 -16.53 26.15 4.23
CA LYS A 475 -17.52 26.43 5.28
C LYS A 475 -18.91 26.75 4.72
N ALA A 476 -18.97 27.40 3.55
CA ALA A 476 -20.22 27.77 2.88
C ALA A 476 -21.06 26.55 2.43
N ASP A 477 -20.39 25.40 2.21
CA ASP A 477 -21.01 24.17 1.75
C ASP A 477 -21.28 23.15 2.87
N ARG A 478 -20.88 23.46 4.11
CA ARG A 478 -21.17 22.67 5.33
C ARG A 478 -22.60 22.90 5.84
N LYS A 479 -23.61 22.76 4.99
CA LYS A 479 -25.02 22.88 5.39
C LYS A 479 -25.57 21.53 5.86
N ARG A 480 -26.57 21.56 6.75
CA ARG A 480 -27.35 20.37 7.14
C ARG A 480 -28.06 19.79 5.92
N GLY A 481 -27.93 18.49 5.69
CA GLY A 481 -28.59 17.81 4.59
C GLY A 481 -28.23 16.33 4.60
N THR A 482 -29.25 15.48 4.57
CA THR A 482 -29.11 14.05 4.33
C THR A 482 -28.65 13.86 2.90
N GLY A 483 -27.60 13.08 2.65
CA GLY A 483 -27.17 12.73 1.30
C GLY A 483 -27.71 11.36 0.93
N GLN A 484 -28.84 11.29 0.23
CA GLN A 484 -29.21 10.09 -0.52
C GLN A 484 -29.38 10.46 -1.98
N VAL A 485 -28.74 9.71 -2.87
CA VAL A 485 -28.92 9.89 -4.31
C VAL A 485 -29.53 8.64 -4.90
N THR A 486 -30.70 8.76 -5.53
CA THR A 486 -31.25 7.67 -6.36
C THR A 486 -31.10 8.02 -7.83
N VAL A 487 -30.33 7.23 -8.59
CA VAL A 487 -30.27 7.33 -10.05
C VAL A 487 -31.15 6.25 -10.65
N THR A 488 -32.21 6.61 -11.38
CA THR A 488 -33.08 5.65 -12.09
C THR A 488 -32.89 5.75 -13.60
N LEU A 489 -32.60 4.63 -14.26
CA LEU A 489 -32.44 4.54 -15.72
C LEU A 489 -33.58 3.78 -16.37
N THR A 490 -34.43 4.46 -17.13
CA THR A 490 -35.55 3.82 -17.82
C THR A 490 -35.25 3.70 -19.32
N PRO A 491 -35.12 2.48 -19.88
CA PRO A 491 -35.24 2.28 -21.32
C PRO A 491 -36.67 2.65 -21.73
N ARG A 492 -36.84 3.57 -22.69
CA ARG A 492 -38.18 3.87 -23.23
C ARG A 492 -38.69 2.77 -24.14
#